data_AF-A0A977PY75-F1
#
_entry.id   AF-A0A977PY75-F1
#
_cell.length_a   1.000
_cell.length_b   1.000
_cell.length_c   1.000
_cell.angle_alpha   90.00
_cell.angle_beta   90.00
_cell.angle_gamma   90.00
#
_symmetry.space_group_name_H-M   'P 1'
#
loop_
_entity.id
_entity.type
_entity.pdbx_description
1 polymer ?
#
loop_
_entity_poly.entity_id
_entity_poly.type
_entity_poly.pdbx_seq_one_letter_code
_entity_poly.pdbx_strand_id
1 'polypeptide(L)'
;MTVTLNPQIMRSVEQLDYAVTIGDVATQAGLELNVTQQGLLALASEAGGHLQVTDSGDILYQFPKNFRTILRNRFWRLRLQELWQKIWGALFYLIRISFGVILIISIIVMFLAIVAILIAVNSKDSDSNSGGDRDGGGFFFFPTDIFWIFNPSPDYNRYESRAGHGKSSSVRSMNFLEAIFSFLFGDGNPNEDLEEKRWQTIGTLIRNQGGAIAAEQVAPYLDNVTSSNQETEDYILPVLARFNGYPQVSDQGDLIYYFPELQVTAKKRTLTAISSFLNEKRWQFSQADSGQIMLSLGLGTVNIVLALMLGGLLRQYSAGIAIASLIQPVYGVLLIYAIAFLAIPLGRYFWLQWRNQGIDSRNQKRQAKAEWLTLPNPKFRQKLQFAEDFAAEKVITAADITYRTDEDLLTQEALQSDKIDQEWQRRLESHS
;
A
#
# COMPACT_ATOMS: atom_id res chain seq x y z
N MET A 1 23.74 -17.88 -3.13
CA MET A 1 22.52 -17.35 -2.48
C MET A 1 22.18 -16.04 -3.17
N THR A 2 20.99 -15.90 -3.77
CA THR A 2 20.60 -14.64 -4.41
C THR A 2 20.18 -13.64 -3.33
N VAL A 3 21.08 -12.72 -3.00
CA VAL A 3 20.81 -11.63 -2.06
C VAL A 3 19.74 -10.73 -2.67
N THR A 4 18.55 -10.67 -2.06
CA THR A 4 17.48 -9.77 -2.48
C THR A 4 17.63 -8.44 -1.76
N LEU A 5 18.09 -7.42 -2.48
CA LEU A 5 18.15 -6.05 -1.97
C LEU A 5 16.72 -5.51 -1.81
N ASN A 6 16.32 -5.18 -0.58
CA ASN A 6 14.99 -4.63 -0.30
C ASN A 6 14.97 -3.12 -0.60
N PRO A 7 14.10 -2.64 -1.52
CA PRO A 7 14.03 -1.22 -1.87
C PRO A 7 13.60 -0.32 -0.70
N GLN A 8 12.85 -0.83 0.29
CA GLN A 8 12.47 -0.06 1.46
C GLN A 8 13.68 0.26 2.34
N ILE A 9 14.57 -0.71 2.56
CA ILE A 9 15.81 -0.53 3.34
C ILE A 9 16.69 0.56 2.69
N MET A 10 16.88 0.48 1.37
CA MET A 10 17.67 1.49 0.64
C MET A 10 17.10 2.91 0.79
N ARG A 11 15.77 3.07 0.69
CA ARG A 11 15.11 4.37 0.87
C ARG A 11 15.24 4.89 2.29
N SER A 12 15.13 4.01 3.29
CA SER A 12 15.30 4.39 4.70
C SER A 12 16.73 4.85 4.98
N VAL A 13 17.75 4.15 4.48
CA VAL A 13 19.16 4.53 4.62
C VAL A 13 19.42 5.95 4.08
N GLU A 14 18.84 6.30 2.93
CA GLU A 14 18.98 7.64 2.34
C GLU A 14 18.29 8.72 3.18
N GLN A 15 17.09 8.43 3.67
CA GLN A 15 16.34 9.37 4.52
C GLN A 15 17.03 9.62 5.86
N LEU A 16 17.80 8.64 6.34
CA LEU A 16 18.56 8.70 7.58
C LEU A 16 20.02 9.18 7.37
N ASP A 17 20.34 9.75 6.21
CA ASP A 17 21.66 10.32 5.89
C ASP A 17 22.82 9.31 5.98
N TYR A 18 22.57 8.08 5.51
CA TYR A 18 23.58 7.06 5.21
C TYR A 18 24.36 6.50 6.42
N ALA A 19 24.11 6.96 7.64
CA ALA A 19 24.62 6.38 8.88
C ALA A 19 23.43 5.91 9.72
N VAL A 20 23.28 4.59 9.88
CA VAL A 20 22.04 4.01 10.43
C VAL A 20 22.28 2.85 11.37
N THR A 21 21.43 2.71 12.39
CA THR A 21 21.31 1.49 13.20
C THR A 21 20.22 0.57 12.64
N ILE A 22 20.17 -0.66 13.12
CA ILE A 22 19.12 -1.62 12.74
C ILE A 22 17.75 -1.10 13.17
N GLY A 23 17.63 -0.60 14.40
CA GLY A 23 16.39 -0.01 14.92
C GLY A 23 15.96 1.24 14.15
N ASP A 24 16.91 2.05 13.68
CA ASP A 24 16.63 3.24 12.89
C ASP A 24 15.88 2.90 11.60
N VAL A 25 16.41 1.91 10.87
CA VAL A 25 15.86 1.45 9.60
C VAL A 25 14.58 0.64 9.79
N ALA A 26 14.54 -0.25 10.79
CA ALA A 26 13.38 -1.10 11.04
C ALA A 26 12.14 -0.27 11.36
N THR A 27 12.31 0.79 12.15
CA THR A 27 11.21 1.70 12.44
C THR A 27 10.83 2.56 11.24
N GLN A 28 11.82 3.09 10.49
CA GLN A 28 11.55 3.95 9.33
C GLN A 28 10.88 3.17 8.19
N ALA A 29 11.26 1.91 8.00
CA ALA A 29 10.70 1.03 6.97
C ALA A 29 9.44 0.29 7.45
N GLY A 30 9.24 0.11 8.75
CA GLY A 30 8.19 -0.74 9.33
C GLY A 30 8.48 -2.23 9.16
N LEU A 31 9.76 -2.63 9.15
CA LEU A 31 10.21 -4.00 8.90
C LEU A 31 10.65 -4.69 10.20
N GLU A 32 10.69 -6.02 10.16
CA GLU A 32 11.24 -6.83 11.25
C GLU A 32 12.75 -6.60 11.39
N LEU A 33 13.26 -6.65 12.62
CA LEU A 33 14.68 -6.42 12.88
C LEU A 33 15.57 -7.44 12.17
N ASN A 34 15.23 -8.73 12.20
CA ASN A 34 16.01 -9.77 11.51
C ASN A 34 16.08 -9.54 9.99
N VAL A 35 14.96 -9.19 9.36
CA VAL A 35 14.90 -8.86 7.92
C VAL A 35 15.72 -7.61 7.63
N THR A 36 15.65 -6.62 8.52
CA THR A 36 16.40 -5.37 8.41
C THR A 36 17.90 -5.60 8.54
N GLN A 37 18.33 -6.39 9.53
CA GLN A 37 19.73 -6.75 9.74
C GLN A 37 20.31 -7.49 8.54
N GLN A 38 19.63 -8.55 8.09
CA GLN A 38 20.06 -9.31 6.91
C GLN A 38 20.13 -8.42 5.66
N GLY A 39 19.12 -7.55 5.48
CA GLY A 39 19.07 -6.62 4.35
C GLY A 39 20.13 -5.52 4.41
N LEU A 40 20.49 -5.02 5.59
CA LEU A 40 21.57 -4.04 5.78
C LEU A 40 22.94 -4.66 5.55
N LEU A 41 23.19 -5.88 6.05
CA LEU A 41 24.43 -6.62 5.79
C LEU A 41 24.60 -6.92 4.30
N ALA A 42 23.52 -7.38 3.65
CA ALA A 42 23.45 -7.57 2.21
C ALA A 42 23.77 -6.27 1.44
N LEU A 43 23.14 -5.17 1.84
CA LEU A 43 23.35 -3.87 1.22
C LEU A 43 24.79 -3.37 1.43
N ALA A 44 25.35 -3.55 2.62
CA ALA A 44 26.71 -3.14 2.95
C ALA A 44 27.74 -3.94 2.14
N SER A 45 27.55 -5.26 2.03
CA SER A 45 28.42 -6.14 1.23
C SER A 45 28.43 -5.76 -0.26
N GLU A 46 27.28 -5.40 -0.84
CA GLU A 46 27.17 -5.09 -2.27
C GLU A 46 27.50 -3.64 -2.61
N ALA A 47 27.19 -2.71 -1.72
CA ALA A 47 27.33 -1.28 -1.97
C ALA A 47 28.60 -0.66 -1.36
N GLY A 48 29.42 -1.46 -0.68
CA GLY A 48 30.64 -1.01 -0.02
C GLY A 48 30.36 -0.22 1.26
N GLY A 49 29.38 -0.66 2.04
CA GLY A 49 29.12 -0.11 3.37
C GLY A 49 30.11 -0.63 4.41
N HIS A 50 30.39 0.19 5.40
CA HIS A 50 31.28 -0.11 6.52
C HIS A 50 30.47 -0.29 7.81
N LEU A 51 30.99 -1.11 8.71
CA LEU A 51 30.45 -1.33 10.05
C LEU A 51 31.30 -0.60 11.08
N GLN A 52 30.64 0.07 12.01
CA GLN A 52 31.24 0.67 13.19
C GLN A 52 30.58 0.04 14.41
N VAL A 53 31.38 -0.45 15.34
CA VAL A 53 30.91 -1.17 16.53
C VAL A 53 31.28 -0.37 17.76
N THR A 54 30.33 -0.21 18.67
CA THR A 54 30.53 0.48 19.95
C THR A 54 30.97 -0.49 21.05
N ASP A 55 31.40 0.06 22.20
CA ASP A 55 31.82 -0.73 23.37
C ASP A 55 30.72 -1.66 23.90
N SER A 56 29.45 -1.30 23.70
CA SER A 56 28.29 -2.12 24.11
C SER A 56 27.89 -3.17 23.08
N GLY A 57 28.56 -3.24 21.93
CA GLY A 57 28.24 -4.16 20.84
C GLY A 57 27.23 -3.63 19.82
N ASP A 58 26.77 -2.37 19.96
CA ASP A 58 25.85 -1.78 19.00
C ASP A 58 26.54 -1.51 17.66
N ILE A 59 25.85 -1.82 16.56
CA ILE A 59 26.38 -1.73 15.20
C ILE A 59 25.78 -0.54 14.46
N LEU A 60 26.64 0.37 14.01
CA LEU A 60 26.35 1.48 13.14
C LEU A 60 26.81 1.15 11.72
N TYR A 61 25.88 1.18 10.76
CA TYR A 61 26.16 0.96 9.35
C TYR A 61 26.39 2.31 8.67
N GLN A 62 27.56 2.48 8.05
CA GLN A 62 27.90 3.67 7.28
C GLN A 62 27.96 3.34 5.80
N PHE A 63 27.10 3.99 5.01
CA PHE A 63 27.00 3.81 3.57
C PHE A 63 27.61 4.99 2.81
N PRO A 64 28.23 4.75 1.65
CA PRO A 64 28.72 5.84 0.81
C PRO A 64 27.55 6.58 0.13
N LYS A 65 27.60 7.91 0.04
CA LYS A 65 26.50 8.72 -0.54
C LYS A 65 26.16 8.36 -1.99
N ASN A 66 27.11 7.77 -2.72
CA ASN A 66 26.98 7.29 -4.09
C ASN A 66 26.58 5.81 -4.20
N PHE A 67 26.12 5.15 -3.12
CA PHE A 67 25.84 3.71 -3.12
C PHE A 67 24.83 3.28 -4.21
N ARG A 68 23.83 4.12 -4.55
CA ARG A 68 22.92 3.84 -5.67
C ARG A 68 23.65 3.67 -7.01
N THR A 69 24.67 4.48 -7.26
CA THR A 69 25.47 4.42 -8.50
C THR A 69 26.32 3.15 -8.54
N ILE A 70 26.86 2.74 -7.39
CA ILE A 70 27.62 1.50 -7.22
C ILE A 70 26.72 0.29 -7.51
N LEU A 71 25.52 0.25 -6.94
CA LEU A 71 24.53 -0.81 -7.18
C LEU A 71 24.00 -0.80 -8.62
N ARG A 72 23.82 0.38 -9.22
CA ARG A 72 23.30 0.54 -10.60
C ARG A 72 24.20 -0.09 -11.65
N ASN A 73 25.51 -0.10 -11.44
CA ASN A 73 26.45 -0.73 -12.38
C ASN A 73 26.48 -2.26 -12.26
N ARG A 74 26.00 -2.82 -11.15
CA ARG A 74 26.08 -4.26 -10.85
C ARG A 74 24.75 -5.00 -11.02
N PHE A 75 23.61 -4.35 -10.80
CA PHE A 75 22.28 -4.99 -10.89
C PHE A 75 21.43 -4.45 -12.05
N TRP A 76 21.53 -5.11 -13.21
CA TRP A 76 20.59 -4.94 -14.33
C TRP A 76 19.13 -5.29 -13.97
N ARG A 77 18.92 -6.12 -12.92
CA ARG A 77 17.60 -6.53 -12.43
C ARG A 77 16.76 -5.40 -11.82
N LEU A 78 17.37 -4.32 -11.33
CA LEU A 78 16.62 -3.15 -10.81
C LEU A 78 15.87 -2.41 -11.93
N ARG A 79 16.38 -2.46 -13.17
CA ARG A 79 15.66 -1.92 -14.34
C ARG A 79 14.48 -2.79 -14.77
N LEU A 80 14.50 -4.11 -14.50
CA LEU A 80 13.42 -4.99 -14.94
C LEU A 80 12.13 -4.70 -14.16
N GLN A 81 12.19 -4.50 -12.85
CA GLN A 81 11.00 -4.16 -12.05
C GLN A 81 10.43 -2.78 -12.43
N GLU A 82 11.29 -1.76 -12.62
CA GLU A 82 10.83 -0.42 -13.01
C GLU A 82 10.24 -0.38 -14.43
N LEU A 83 10.79 -1.16 -15.38
CA LEU A 83 10.22 -1.27 -16.74
C LEU A 83 8.94 -2.11 -16.74
N TRP A 84 8.88 -3.18 -15.95
CA TRP A 84 7.67 -4.00 -15.79
C TRP A 84 6.53 -3.16 -15.20
N GLN A 85 6.83 -2.30 -14.21
CA GLN A 85 5.91 -1.32 -13.65
C GLN A 85 5.61 -0.12 -14.57
N LYS A 86 6.27 0.06 -15.70
CA LYS A 86 5.83 1.04 -16.72
C LYS A 86 4.94 0.39 -17.76
N ILE A 87 5.25 -0.85 -18.14
CA ILE A 87 4.49 -1.61 -19.13
C ILE A 87 3.11 -1.98 -18.59
N TRP A 88 3.01 -2.48 -17.35
CA TRP A 88 1.71 -2.76 -16.72
C TRP A 88 0.85 -1.50 -16.59
N GLY A 89 1.46 -0.33 -16.37
CA GLY A 89 0.75 0.94 -16.17
C GLY A 89 0.12 1.40 -17.48
N ALA A 90 0.89 1.32 -18.57
CA ALA A 90 0.39 1.58 -19.91
C ALA A 90 -0.68 0.56 -20.33
N LEU A 91 -0.47 -0.73 -20.03
CA LEU A 91 -1.43 -1.79 -20.36
C LEU A 91 -2.76 -1.62 -19.61
N PHE A 92 -2.72 -1.39 -18.30
CA PHE A 92 -3.92 -1.13 -17.51
C PHE A 92 -4.59 0.16 -17.98
N TYR A 93 -3.85 1.23 -18.27
CA TYR A 93 -4.41 2.46 -18.83
C TYR A 93 -5.14 2.22 -20.17
N LEU A 94 -4.57 1.41 -21.06
CA LEU A 94 -5.23 1.00 -22.30
C LEU A 94 -6.52 0.21 -22.05
N ILE A 95 -6.51 -0.69 -21.06
CA ILE A 95 -7.71 -1.40 -20.62
C ILE A 95 -8.74 -0.42 -20.04
N ARG A 96 -8.33 0.61 -19.28
CA ARG A 96 -9.25 1.62 -18.73
C ARG A 96 -10.00 2.35 -19.83
N ILE A 97 -9.26 2.78 -20.85
CA ILE A 97 -9.81 3.51 -22.00
C ILE A 97 -10.72 2.61 -22.85
N SER A 98 -10.37 1.34 -23.02
CA SER A 98 -11.11 0.44 -23.93
C SER A 98 -12.58 0.29 -23.53
N PHE A 99 -12.90 0.22 -22.24
CA PHE A 99 -14.29 0.11 -21.78
C PHE A 99 -15.13 1.33 -22.17
N GLY A 100 -14.61 2.54 -22.02
CA GLY A 100 -15.33 3.75 -22.43
C GLY A 100 -15.46 3.86 -23.95
N VAL A 101 -14.44 3.43 -24.71
CA VAL A 101 -14.51 3.39 -26.18
C VAL A 101 -15.54 2.36 -26.66
N ILE A 102 -15.58 1.17 -26.06
CA ILE A 102 -16.58 0.14 -26.36
C ILE A 102 -18.00 0.66 -26.06
N LEU A 103 -18.19 1.41 -24.98
CA LEU A 103 -19.48 2.05 -24.66
C LEU A 103 -19.94 3.01 -25.76
N ILE A 104 -19.04 3.87 -26.24
CA ILE A 104 -19.37 4.82 -27.30
C ILE A 104 -19.69 4.07 -28.59
N ILE A 105 -18.89 3.08 -28.95
CA ILE A 105 -19.11 2.25 -30.15
C ILE A 105 -20.44 1.50 -30.03
N SER A 106 -20.78 0.94 -28.86
CA SER A 106 -22.05 0.22 -28.68
C SER A 106 -23.24 1.14 -28.89
N ILE A 107 -23.20 2.36 -28.33
CA ILE A 107 -24.25 3.37 -28.51
C ILE A 107 -24.39 3.74 -29.99
N ILE A 108 -23.28 4.03 -30.68
CA ILE A 108 -23.30 4.42 -32.10
C ILE A 108 -23.85 3.30 -32.98
N VAL A 109 -23.36 2.06 -32.79
CA VAL A 109 -23.82 0.91 -33.58
C VAL A 109 -25.31 0.68 -33.39
N MET A 110 -25.80 0.71 -32.14
CA MET A 110 -27.22 0.54 -31.87
C MET A 110 -28.08 1.69 -32.39
N PHE A 111 -27.60 2.93 -32.29
CA PHE A 111 -28.31 4.09 -32.83
C PHE A 111 -28.43 4.03 -34.36
N LEU A 112 -27.33 3.79 -35.06
CA LEU A 112 -27.33 3.66 -36.54
C LEU A 112 -28.19 2.50 -37.00
N ALA A 113 -28.14 1.37 -36.29
CA ALA A 113 -29.00 0.21 -36.51
C ALA A 113 -30.49 0.57 -36.44
N ILE A 114 -30.90 1.23 -35.36
CA ILE A 114 -32.29 1.64 -35.15
C ILE A 114 -32.75 2.57 -36.27
N VAL A 115 -31.97 3.61 -36.58
CA VAL A 115 -32.31 4.58 -37.64
C VAL A 115 -32.44 3.88 -38.99
N ALA A 116 -31.48 3.01 -39.35
CA ALA A 116 -31.49 2.30 -40.62
C ALA A 116 -32.69 1.35 -40.75
N ILE A 117 -33.07 0.66 -39.67
CA ILE A 117 -34.27 -0.19 -39.64
C ILE A 117 -35.52 0.68 -39.82
N LEU A 118 -35.65 1.79 -39.12
CA LEU A 118 -36.82 2.68 -39.23
C LEU A 118 -36.98 3.27 -40.63
N ILE A 119 -35.88 3.69 -41.28
CA ILE A 119 -35.90 4.16 -42.66
C ILE A 119 -36.36 3.05 -43.61
N ALA A 120 -35.79 1.85 -43.47
CA ALA A 120 -36.13 0.70 -44.32
C ALA A 120 -37.58 0.22 -44.13
N VAL A 121 -38.16 0.39 -42.94
CA VAL A 121 -39.59 0.13 -42.71
C VAL A 121 -40.46 1.17 -43.43
N ASN A 122 -40.05 2.45 -43.40
CA ASN A 122 -40.83 3.54 -43.98
C ASN A 122 -40.71 3.62 -45.53
N SER A 123 -39.67 3.01 -46.11
CA SER A 123 -39.46 2.97 -47.57
C SER A 123 -40.13 1.78 -48.26
N LYS A 124 -40.94 0.97 -47.56
CA LYS A 124 -41.64 -0.22 -48.10
C LYS A 124 -42.93 0.12 -48.87
N ASP A 125 -42.82 1.04 -49.83
CA ASP A 125 -43.87 1.29 -50.84
C ASP A 125 -43.30 1.33 -52.27
N SER A 126 -42.30 0.50 -52.56
CA SER A 126 -41.94 0.15 -53.94
C SER A 126 -41.29 -1.23 -54.01
N ASP A 127 -41.95 -2.13 -54.74
CA ASP A 127 -41.53 -3.49 -55.04
C ASP A 127 -40.22 -3.53 -55.85
N SER A 128 -39.30 -4.44 -55.49
CA SER A 128 -38.97 -5.62 -56.33
C SER A 128 -37.72 -6.40 -55.84
N ASN A 129 -37.99 -7.66 -55.54
CA ASN A 129 -37.29 -8.94 -55.73
C ASN A 129 -35.74 -9.09 -55.87
N SER A 130 -35.24 -10.02 -55.04
CA SER A 130 -34.29 -11.13 -55.27
C SER A 130 -32.77 -10.92 -55.43
N GLY A 131 -32.03 -11.61 -54.54
CA GLY A 131 -30.85 -12.41 -54.93
C GLY A 131 -29.62 -12.32 -54.01
N GLY A 132 -29.21 -13.44 -53.39
CA GLY A 132 -27.80 -13.71 -53.05
C GLY A 132 -27.51 -14.42 -51.73
N ASP A 133 -27.16 -15.71 -51.81
CA ASP A 133 -26.53 -16.54 -50.77
C ASP A 133 -25.15 -16.03 -50.33
N ARG A 134 -24.77 -16.23 -49.04
CA ARG A 134 -23.41 -16.66 -48.66
C ARG A 134 -23.27 -17.12 -47.19
N ASP A 135 -22.49 -18.19 -47.09
CA ASP A 135 -21.92 -18.97 -45.99
C ASP A 135 -21.06 -18.16 -44.98
N GLY A 136 -20.86 -18.68 -43.76
CA GLY A 136 -19.88 -18.14 -42.80
C GLY A 136 -20.08 -18.54 -41.33
N GLY A 137 -19.36 -19.57 -40.89
CA GLY A 137 -19.43 -20.19 -39.55
C GLY A 137 -19.05 -19.34 -38.34
N GLY A 138 -19.62 -19.71 -37.19
CA GLY A 138 -19.36 -19.12 -35.87
C GLY A 138 -18.55 -20.06 -34.97
N PHE A 139 -17.34 -19.63 -34.63
CA PHE A 139 -16.54 -20.19 -33.54
C PHE A 139 -17.12 -19.75 -32.19
N PHE A 140 -17.55 -20.73 -31.38
CA PHE A 140 -17.83 -20.53 -29.95
C PHE A 140 -16.53 -20.71 -29.16
N PHE A 141 -16.08 -19.66 -28.48
CA PHE A 141 -15.13 -19.75 -27.37
C PHE A 141 -15.80 -19.18 -26.11
N PHE A 142 -16.09 -20.05 -25.15
CA PHE A 142 -16.30 -19.66 -23.75
C PHE A 142 -15.01 -19.96 -23.00
N PRO A 143 -14.45 -18.99 -22.26
CA PRO A 143 -13.65 -19.28 -21.08
C PRO A 143 -14.40 -18.75 -19.85
N THR A 144 -14.99 -19.68 -19.11
CA THR A 144 -15.42 -19.48 -17.73
C THR A 144 -14.20 -19.36 -16.83
N ASP A 145 -13.78 -18.13 -16.50
CA ASP A 145 -13.13 -17.81 -15.21
C ASP A 145 -13.03 -16.28 -14.97
N ILE A 146 -14.18 -15.59 -14.88
CA ILE A 146 -14.25 -14.11 -14.80
C ILE A 146 -13.95 -13.57 -13.38
N PHE A 147 -13.81 -14.43 -12.37
CA PHE A 147 -13.66 -13.97 -10.98
C PHE A 147 -12.21 -13.60 -10.59
N TRP A 148 -11.21 -13.82 -11.44
CA TRP A 148 -9.81 -13.44 -11.15
C TRP A 148 -9.49 -11.95 -11.46
N ILE A 149 -10.38 -11.22 -12.14
CA ILE A 149 -10.24 -9.77 -12.42
C ILE A 149 -10.50 -8.88 -11.19
N PHE A 150 -11.19 -9.40 -10.17
CA PHE A 150 -11.60 -8.63 -8.99
C PHE A 150 -10.53 -8.50 -7.91
N ASN A 151 -9.30 -8.96 -8.17
CA ASN A 151 -8.18 -8.73 -7.27
C ASN A 151 -6.91 -8.29 -8.03
N PRO A 152 -6.75 -6.99 -8.32
CA PRO A 152 -5.46 -6.49 -8.80
C PRO A 152 -4.44 -6.61 -7.67
N SER A 153 -3.43 -7.47 -7.85
CA SER A 153 -2.27 -7.52 -6.96
C SER A 153 -1.47 -6.21 -7.03
N PRO A 154 -0.77 -5.84 -5.95
CA PRO A 154 -0.58 -4.45 -5.55
C PRO A 154 0.80 -3.93 -5.97
N ASP A 155 0.85 -2.79 -6.67
CA ASP A 155 2.04 -1.90 -6.61
C ASP A 155 1.89 -0.56 -7.35
N TYR A 156 0.68 -0.10 -7.71
CA TYR A 156 0.54 1.07 -8.58
C TYR A 156 0.35 2.44 -7.90
N ASN A 157 0.13 2.50 -6.59
CA ASN A 157 -0.15 3.78 -5.92
C ASN A 157 1.05 4.44 -5.22
N ARG A 158 2.29 4.00 -5.50
CA ARG A 158 3.47 4.51 -4.78
C ARG A 158 4.12 5.78 -5.38
N TYR A 159 3.53 6.42 -6.38
CA TYR A 159 4.19 7.56 -7.07
C TYR A 159 3.66 8.97 -6.80
N GLU A 160 2.66 9.19 -5.92
CA GLU A 160 2.08 10.54 -5.75
C GLU A 160 1.93 11.06 -4.31
N SER A 161 2.68 10.58 -3.32
CA SER A 161 2.59 11.14 -1.95
C SER A 161 3.92 11.42 -1.25
N ARG A 162 4.96 11.78 -2.01
CA ARG A 162 6.15 12.44 -1.48
C ARG A 162 6.55 13.63 -2.35
N ALA A 163 5.70 14.65 -2.37
CA ALA A 163 6.10 16.02 -2.65
C ALA A 163 5.69 16.85 -1.44
N GLY A 164 6.66 17.09 -0.55
CA GLY A 164 6.50 18.11 0.49
C GLY A 164 6.39 19.49 -0.15
N HIS A 165 5.65 20.36 0.54
CA HIS A 165 5.54 21.81 0.36
C HIS A 165 4.59 22.32 -0.73
N GLY A 166 3.41 22.72 -0.27
CA GLY A 166 2.79 24.00 -0.62
C GLY A 166 2.43 24.18 -2.08
N LYS A 167 1.38 23.52 -2.53
CA LYS A 167 0.45 24.04 -3.55
C LYS A 167 -0.84 23.23 -3.50
N SER A 168 -1.95 23.96 -3.43
CA SER A 168 -3.31 23.47 -3.57
C SER A 168 -3.37 22.34 -4.61
N SER A 169 -3.75 21.15 -4.17
CA SER A 169 -4.04 20.01 -5.02
C SER A 169 -5.29 20.32 -5.83
N SER A 170 -5.12 21.00 -6.96
CA SER A 170 -6.09 20.89 -8.04
C SER A 170 -6.08 19.43 -8.46
N VAL A 171 -7.09 18.68 -8.03
CA VAL A 171 -7.43 17.36 -8.57
C VAL A 171 -7.30 17.48 -10.07
N ARG A 172 -6.31 16.80 -10.68
CA ARG A 172 -6.23 16.74 -12.13
C ARG A 172 -7.56 16.13 -12.57
N SER A 173 -8.41 16.93 -13.22
CA SER A 173 -9.74 16.52 -13.62
C SER A 173 -9.62 15.23 -14.43
N MET A 174 -10.18 14.14 -13.90
CA MET A 174 -10.13 12.81 -14.50
C MET A 174 -10.67 12.89 -15.93
N ASN A 175 -10.00 12.25 -16.90
CA ASN A 175 -10.51 12.25 -18.27
C ASN A 175 -11.82 11.46 -18.34
N PHE A 176 -12.71 11.78 -19.29
CA PHE A 176 -14.04 11.17 -19.39
C PHE A 176 -14.01 9.62 -19.45
N LEU A 177 -13.09 9.03 -20.24
CA LEU A 177 -12.96 7.58 -20.33
C LEU A 177 -12.41 6.96 -19.04
N GLU A 178 -11.56 7.70 -18.33
CA GLU A 178 -11.04 7.30 -17.02
C GLU A 178 -12.14 7.39 -15.95
N ALA A 179 -13.04 8.38 -16.05
CA ALA A 179 -14.21 8.50 -15.20
C ALA A 179 -15.21 7.35 -15.41
N ILE A 180 -15.42 6.90 -16.66
CA ILE A 180 -16.20 5.69 -16.94
C ILE A 180 -15.56 4.47 -16.30
N PHE A 181 -14.24 4.31 -16.41
CA PHE A 181 -13.53 3.20 -15.77
C PHE A 181 -13.65 3.25 -14.24
N SER A 182 -13.42 4.42 -13.63
CA SER A 182 -13.57 4.64 -12.20
C SER A 182 -15.01 4.38 -11.75
N PHE A 183 -16.01 4.79 -12.54
CA PHE A 183 -17.40 4.46 -12.31
C PHE A 183 -17.65 2.94 -12.36
N LEU A 184 -17.05 2.20 -13.30
CA LEU A 184 -17.30 0.77 -13.50
C LEU A 184 -16.52 -0.15 -12.53
N PHE A 185 -15.31 0.24 -12.12
CA PHE A 185 -14.42 -0.61 -11.31
C PHE A 185 -13.90 0.04 -10.02
N GLY A 186 -13.95 1.38 -9.91
CA GLY A 186 -13.33 2.13 -8.82
C GLY A 186 -11.83 2.37 -9.03
N ASP A 187 -11.18 2.93 -8.01
CA ASP A 187 -9.81 3.46 -8.10
C ASP A 187 -8.76 2.65 -7.33
N GLY A 188 -9.13 1.44 -6.89
CA GLY A 188 -8.25 0.54 -6.13
C GLY A 188 -8.36 0.69 -4.61
N ASN A 189 -7.49 -0.03 -3.89
CA ASN A 189 -7.52 -0.08 -2.43
C ASN A 189 -6.91 1.20 -1.82
N PRO A 190 -7.66 2.00 -1.04
CA PRO A 190 -7.13 3.20 -0.41
C PRO A 190 -6.19 2.91 0.78
N ASN A 191 -6.10 1.65 1.21
CA ASN A 191 -5.37 1.17 2.38
C ASN A 191 -4.27 0.15 2.04
N GLU A 192 -3.69 0.17 0.84
CA GLU A 192 -2.60 -0.76 0.47
C GLU A 192 -1.38 -0.62 1.39
N ASP A 193 -1.10 0.62 1.82
CA ASP A 193 0.03 0.95 2.68
C ASP A 193 -0.29 0.92 4.17
N LEU A 194 -1.46 0.40 4.55
CA LEU A 194 -1.91 0.42 5.94
C LEU A 194 -1.02 -0.41 6.86
N GLU A 195 -0.58 -1.58 6.40
CA GLU A 195 0.31 -2.44 7.18
C GLU A 195 1.66 -1.76 7.39
N GLU A 196 2.26 -1.22 6.32
CA GLU A 196 3.51 -0.48 6.37
C GLU A 196 3.41 0.71 7.33
N LYS A 197 2.32 1.50 7.23
CA LYS A 197 2.04 2.61 8.15
C LYS A 197 1.84 2.16 9.59
N ARG A 198 1.16 1.03 9.83
CA ARG A 198 0.95 0.48 11.18
C ARG A 198 2.29 0.28 11.85
N TRP A 199 3.20 -0.47 11.23
CA TRP A 199 4.48 -0.80 11.86
C TRP A 199 5.42 0.39 11.98
N GLN A 200 5.42 1.29 10.99
CA GLN A 200 6.13 2.57 11.11
C GLN A 200 5.61 3.41 12.29
N THR A 201 4.29 3.47 12.47
CA THR A 201 3.68 4.23 13.57
C THR A 201 3.98 3.58 14.92
N ILE A 202 3.89 2.26 15.03
CA ILE A 202 4.22 1.52 16.27
C ILE A 202 5.69 1.68 16.65
N GLY A 203 6.62 1.49 15.71
CA GLY A 203 8.03 1.70 16.00
C GLY A 203 8.33 3.17 16.35
N THR A 204 7.66 4.13 15.69
CA THR A 204 7.80 5.56 16.01
C THR A 204 7.25 5.88 17.40
N LEU A 205 6.13 5.29 17.78
CA LEU A 205 5.59 5.37 19.14
C LEU A 205 6.60 4.84 20.16
N ILE A 206 7.14 3.63 19.95
CA ILE A 206 8.14 3.04 20.84
C ILE A 206 9.36 3.96 20.97
N ARG A 207 9.88 4.49 19.85
CA ARG A 207 11.01 5.42 19.86
C ARG A 207 10.70 6.74 20.56
N ASN A 208 9.51 7.30 20.35
CA ASN A 208 9.06 8.53 21.02
C ASN A 208 8.99 8.35 22.55
N GLN A 209 8.74 7.13 23.04
CA GLN A 209 8.70 6.77 24.45
C GLN A 209 10.07 6.28 24.98
N GLY A 210 11.16 6.49 24.25
CA GLY A 210 12.50 6.06 24.69
C GLY A 210 12.67 4.54 24.70
N GLY A 211 11.91 3.80 23.89
CA GLY A 211 12.05 2.36 23.74
C GLY A 211 11.37 1.52 24.82
N ALA A 212 10.58 2.10 25.72
CA ALA A 212 9.77 1.37 26.69
C ALA A 212 8.31 1.83 26.65
N ILE A 213 7.38 0.88 26.66
CA ILE A 213 5.95 1.16 26.50
C ILE A 213 5.10 0.20 27.35
N ALA A 214 3.89 0.65 27.68
CA ALA A 214 2.82 -0.22 28.15
C ALA A 214 2.00 -0.76 26.96
N ALA A 215 1.43 -1.97 27.07
CA ALA A 215 0.69 -2.58 25.97
C ALA A 215 -0.48 -1.70 25.48
N GLU A 216 -1.15 -1.02 26.40
CA GLU A 216 -2.30 -0.17 26.12
C GLU A 216 -1.96 0.97 25.16
N GLN A 217 -0.72 1.48 25.17
CA GLN A 217 -0.28 2.55 24.26
C GLN A 217 -0.29 2.10 22.79
N VAL A 218 -0.12 0.81 22.52
CA VAL A 218 -0.08 0.25 21.16
C VAL A 218 -1.46 -0.26 20.70
N ALA A 219 -2.37 -0.51 21.64
CA ALA A 219 -3.70 -1.04 21.35
C ALA A 219 -4.52 -0.27 20.28
N PRO A 220 -4.40 1.07 20.12
CA PRO A 220 -5.08 1.81 19.04
C PRO A 220 -4.58 1.50 17.62
N TYR A 221 -3.44 0.83 17.46
CA TYR A 221 -2.85 0.50 16.15
C TYR A 221 -3.02 -0.97 15.76
N LEU A 222 -3.61 -1.78 16.64
CA LEU A 222 -3.76 -3.22 16.48
C LEU A 222 -5.22 -3.62 16.25
N ASP A 223 -5.40 -4.69 15.47
CA ASP A 223 -6.73 -5.14 14.99
C ASP A 223 -7.32 -6.24 15.88
N ASN A 224 -6.46 -7.01 16.54
CA ASN A 224 -6.79 -8.25 17.24
C ASN A 224 -7.09 -8.07 18.73
N VAL A 225 -7.21 -6.83 19.23
CA VAL A 225 -7.49 -6.61 20.66
C VAL A 225 -8.97 -6.91 20.95
N THR A 226 -9.22 -8.02 21.65
CA THR A 226 -10.52 -8.48 22.15
C THR A 226 -10.59 -8.28 23.66
N SER A 227 -11.78 -8.31 24.25
CA SER A 227 -11.90 -8.21 25.73
C SER A 227 -11.10 -9.29 26.46
N SER A 228 -11.01 -10.49 25.90
CA SER A 228 -10.27 -11.60 26.48
C SER A 228 -8.75 -11.39 26.50
N ASN A 229 -8.17 -10.91 25.39
CA ASN A 229 -6.73 -10.70 25.33
C ASN A 229 -6.29 -9.34 25.84
N GLN A 230 -7.24 -8.44 26.10
CA GLN A 230 -6.96 -7.16 26.71
C GLN A 230 -6.50 -7.34 28.17
N GLU A 231 -7.02 -8.35 28.87
CA GLU A 231 -6.62 -8.68 30.24
C GLU A 231 -5.27 -9.42 30.30
N THR A 232 -4.97 -10.26 29.32
CA THR A 232 -3.71 -11.03 29.25
C THR A 232 -2.58 -10.30 28.52
N GLU A 233 -2.88 -9.17 27.88
CA GLU A 233 -1.96 -8.38 27.05
C GLU A 233 -1.38 -9.13 25.83
N ASP A 234 -1.93 -10.30 25.45
CA ASP A 234 -1.39 -11.14 24.36
C ASP A 234 -1.36 -10.44 22.99
N TYR A 235 -2.16 -9.38 22.82
CA TYR A 235 -2.19 -8.61 21.58
C TYR A 235 -0.86 -7.90 21.29
N ILE A 236 0.03 -7.73 22.28
CA ILE A 236 1.35 -7.10 22.11
C ILE A 236 2.38 -8.04 21.48
N LEU A 237 2.17 -9.37 21.51
CA LEU A 237 3.16 -10.36 21.09
C LEU A 237 3.69 -10.15 19.66
N PRO A 238 2.89 -9.79 18.64
CA PRO A 238 3.41 -9.49 17.31
C PRO A 238 4.37 -8.29 17.29
N VAL A 239 4.18 -7.31 18.18
CA VAL A 239 5.05 -6.14 18.32
C VAL A 239 6.38 -6.55 18.92
N LEU A 240 6.36 -7.40 19.97
CA LEU A 240 7.57 -7.96 20.57
C LEU A 240 8.36 -8.78 19.57
N ALA A 241 7.69 -9.65 18.81
CA ALA A 241 8.33 -10.47 17.79
C ALA A 241 8.97 -9.63 16.67
N ARG A 242 8.31 -8.56 16.24
CA ARG A 242 8.78 -7.71 15.13
C ARG A 242 9.95 -6.80 15.53
N PHE A 243 9.91 -6.24 16.73
CA PHE A 243 10.90 -5.27 17.23
C PHE A 243 11.81 -5.82 18.35
N ASN A 244 11.84 -7.15 18.53
CA ASN A 244 12.66 -7.84 19.54
C ASN A 244 12.52 -7.23 20.95
N GLY A 245 11.27 -7.08 21.39
CA GLY A 245 10.94 -6.51 22.69
C GLY A 245 10.87 -7.57 23.79
N TYR A 246 11.09 -7.14 25.04
CA TYR A 246 11.09 -7.99 26.21
C TYR A 246 10.09 -7.48 27.26
N PRO A 247 9.32 -8.38 27.91
CA PRO A 247 8.46 -8.00 29.02
C PRO A 247 9.28 -7.80 30.29
N GLN A 248 8.85 -6.86 31.12
CA GLN A 248 9.39 -6.60 32.45
C GLN A 248 8.23 -6.39 33.42
N VAL A 249 8.35 -6.97 34.61
CA VAL A 249 7.32 -6.93 35.66
C VAL A 249 7.72 -5.90 36.72
N SER A 250 6.76 -5.08 37.14
CA SER A 250 6.92 -4.17 38.29
C SER A 250 6.71 -4.90 39.62
N ASP A 251 7.14 -4.31 40.72
CA ASP A 251 6.91 -4.87 42.07
C ASP A 251 5.42 -5.04 42.41
N GLN A 252 4.54 -4.32 41.70
CA GLN A 252 3.08 -4.39 41.84
C GLN A 252 2.43 -5.42 40.91
N GLY A 253 3.21 -6.09 40.05
CA GLY A 253 2.74 -7.10 39.10
C GLY A 253 2.23 -6.54 37.76
N ASP A 254 2.50 -5.26 37.45
CA ASP A 254 2.17 -4.68 36.15
C ASP A 254 3.29 -4.96 35.12
N LEU A 255 2.91 -5.20 33.86
CA LEU A 255 3.83 -5.53 32.76
C LEU A 255 4.16 -4.31 31.90
N ILE A 256 5.44 -4.04 31.66
CA ILE A 256 5.89 -3.11 30.61
C ILE A 256 6.76 -3.85 29.60
N TYR A 257 6.94 -3.24 28.43
CA TYR A 257 7.68 -3.84 27.33
C TYR A 257 8.75 -2.87 26.86
N TYR A 258 10.01 -3.30 26.93
CA TYR A 258 11.14 -2.50 26.47
C TYR A 258 11.80 -3.12 25.24
N PHE A 259 12.39 -2.26 24.40
CA PHE A 259 12.87 -2.55 23.06
C PHE A 259 14.29 -2.01 22.88
N PRO A 260 15.33 -2.76 23.29
CA PRO A 260 16.71 -2.29 23.30
C PRO A 260 17.19 -1.79 21.94
N GLU A 261 16.86 -2.51 20.88
CA GLU A 261 17.25 -2.19 19.50
C GLU A 261 16.68 -0.86 19.01
N LEU A 262 15.55 -0.41 19.59
CA LEU A 262 14.92 0.87 19.27
C LEU A 262 15.40 2.00 20.18
N GLN A 263 16.22 1.70 21.20
CA GLN A 263 16.87 2.68 22.09
C GLN A 263 18.18 3.24 21.52
N VAL A 264 18.77 2.59 20.52
CA VAL A 264 20.04 2.97 19.91
C VAL A 264 19.81 3.66 18.56
N THR A 265 20.39 4.84 18.38
CA THR A 265 20.23 5.63 17.16
C THR A 265 21.53 6.30 16.72
N ALA A 266 21.67 6.51 15.41
CA ALA A 266 22.82 7.19 14.83
C ALA A 266 22.78 8.72 15.04
N LYS A 267 21.59 9.29 15.24
CA LYS A 267 21.40 10.73 15.39
C LYS A 267 20.38 11.04 16.48
N LYS A 268 20.59 12.14 17.19
CA LYS A 268 19.68 12.61 18.24
C LYS A 268 18.25 12.72 17.72
N ARG A 269 17.31 12.17 18.49
CA ARG A 269 15.91 12.06 18.08
C ARG A 269 15.23 13.42 18.02
N THR A 270 14.37 13.57 17.02
CA THR A 270 13.32 14.59 16.99
C THR A 270 11.98 13.89 17.16
N LEU A 271 11.19 14.33 18.14
CA LEU A 271 9.84 13.79 18.35
C LEU A 271 9.01 13.92 17.08
N THR A 272 8.53 12.79 16.58
CA THR A 272 7.71 12.75 15.36
C THR A 272 6.25 12.69 15.75
N ALA A 273 5.43 13.60 15.20
CA ALA A 273 3.99 13.59 15.42
C ALA A 273 3.39 12.30 14.85
N ILE A 274 2.69 11.55 15.71
CA ILE A 274 1.99 10.32 15.35
C ILE A 274 0.47 10.56 15.40
N SER A 275 -0.27 9.88 14.51
CA SER A 275 -1.73 9.83 14.59
C SER A 275 -2.12 9.13 15.89
N SER A 276 -3.17 9.57 16.58
CA SER A 276 -3.62 8.97 17.85
C SER A 276 -4.07 7.52 17.73
N PHE A 277 -4.51 7.10 16.54
CA PHE A 277 -4.87 5.72 16.22
C PHE A 277 -4.63 5.40 14.74
N LEU A 278 -4.65 4.11 14.38
CA LEU A 278 -4.56 3.67 12.99
C LEU A 278 -5.90 3.88 12.26
N ASN A 279 -5.96 4.89 11.41
CA ASN A 279 -7.16 5.22 10.65
C ASN A 279 -7.18 4.53 9.30
N GLU A 280 -8.09 3.56 9.12
CA GLU A 280 -8.40 2.97 7.82
C GLU A 280 -9.28 3.93 7.00
N LYS A 281 -8.89 4.20 5.75
CA LYS A 281 -9.69 5.02 4.83
C LYS A 281 -10.88 4.22 4.31
N ARG A 282 -12.06 4.85 4.23
CA ARG A 282 -13.21 4.25 3.54
C ARG A 282 -12.91 4.07 2.06
N TRP A 283 -13.44 3.00 1.48
CA TRP A 283 -13.47 2.81 0.04
C TRP A 283 -14.44 3.81 -0.57
N GLN A 284 -13.93 4.62 -1.48
CA GLN A 284 -14.75 5.52 -2.28
C GLN A 284 -15.35 4.74 -3.45
N PHE A 285 -16.57 5.08 -3.83
CA PHE A 285 -17.20 4.46 -4.99
C PHE A 285 -16.44 4.78 -6.27
N SER A 286 -16.07 6.04 -6.45
CA SER A 286 -15.28 6.56 -7.56
C SER A 286 -14.67 7.91 -7.13
N GLN A 287 -13.47 8.21 -7.62
CA GLN A 287 -12.83 9.53 -7.51
C GLN A 287 -13.31 10.51 -8.58
N ALA A 288 -14.15 10.05 -9.53
CA ALA A 288 -14.74 10.90 -10.54
C ALA A 288 -15.68 11.93 -9.89
N ASP A 289 -15.77 13.11 -10.50
CA ASP A 289 -16.68 14.15 -10.02
C ASP A 289 -18.15 13.72 -10.14
N SER A 290 -19.03 14.32 -9.34
CA SER A 290 -20.47 14.02 -9.34
C SER A 290 -21.09 14.19 -10.73
N GLY A 291 -20.65 15.20 -11.49
CA GLY A 291 -21.09 15.37 -12.88
C GLY A 291 -20.63 14.23 -13.80
N GLN A 292 -19.42 13.73 -13.61
CA GLN A 292 -18.87 12.63 -14.42
C GLN A 292 -19.53 11.28 -14.09
N ILE A 293 -19.85 11.05 -12.82
CA ILE A 293 -20.64 9.89 -12.38
C ILE A 293 -22.04 9.95 -13.01
N MET A 294 -22.70 11.11 -12.96
CA MET A 294 -24.03 11.31 -13.55
C MET A 294 -24.01 11.08 -15.06
N LEU A 295 -23.00 11.60 -15.77
CA LEU A 295 -22.83 11.37 -17.21
C LEU A 295 -22.60 9.89 -17.53
N SER A 296 -21.75 9.20 -16.76
CA SER A 296 -21.49 7.77 -16.94
C SER A 296 -22.75 6.94 -16.73
N LEU A 297 -23.49 7.23 -15.65
CA LEU A 297 -24.79 6.62 -15.37
C LEU A 297 -25.78 6.87 -16.51
N GLY A 298 -25.92 8.12 -16.94
CA GLY A 298 -26.82 8.53 -18.01
C GLY A 298 -26.52 7.83 -19.34
N LEU A 299 -25.24 7.75 -19.73
CA LEU A 299 -24.82 7.01 -20.92
C LEU A 299 -25.11 5.52 -20.81
N GLY A 300 -24.86 4.92 -19.64
CA GLY A 300 -25.24 3.53 -19.39
C GLY A 300 -26.75 3.30 -19.51
N THR A 301 -27.57 4.22 -18.99
CA THR A 301 -29.03 4.17 -19.12
C THR A 301 -29.46 4.28 -20.58
N VAL A 302 -28.92 5.26 -21.32
CA VAL A 302 -29.18 5.40 -22.77
C VAL A 302 -28.79 4.13 -23.51
N ASN A 303 -27.63 3.54 -23.19
CA ASN A 303 -27.16 2.31 -23.83
C ASN A 303 -28.14 1.14 -23.64
N ILE A 304 -28.67 0.95 -22.42
CA ILE A 304 -29.70 -0.08 -22.16
C ILE A 304 -31.00 0.23 -22.91
N VAL A 305 -31.46 1.48 -22.90
CA VAL A 305 -32.69 1.87 -23.62
C VAL A 305 -32.56 1.58 -25.11
N LEU A 306 -31.44 1.97 -25.73
CA LEU A 306 -31.16 1.68 -27.14
C LEU A 306 -31.10 0.17 -27.40
N ALA A 307 -30.46 -0.60 -26.52
CA ALA A 307 -30.44 -2.05 -26.65
C ALA A 307 -31.84 -2.66 -26.61
N LEU A 308 -32.70 -2.24 -25.68
CA LEU A 308 -34.08 -2.75 -25.59
C LEU A 308 -34.92 -2.33 -26.80
N MET A 309 -34.80 -1.08 -27.26
CA MET A 309 -35.49 -0.60 -28.47
C MET A 309 -35.06 -1.38 -29.71
N LEU A 310 -33.74 -1.55 -29.91
CA LEU A 310 -33.19 -2.33 -31.01
C LEU A 310 -33.67 -3.78 -30.95
N GLY A 311 -33.69 -4.39 -29.77
CA GLY A 311 -34.22 -5.74 -29.57
C GLY A 311 -35.69 -5.88 -29.98
N GLY A 312 -36.52 -4.87 -29.67
CA GLY A 312 -37.90 -4.81 -30.13
C GLY A 312 -38.01 -4.75 -31.65
N LEU A 313 -37.24 -3.88 -32.29
CA LEU A 313 -37.21 -3.73 -33.75
C LEU A 313 -36.70 -4.99 -34.46
N LEU A 314 -35.65 -5.63 -33.94
CA LEU A 314 -35.10 -6.86 -34.50
C LEU A 314 -36.10 -8.02 -34.42
N ARG A 315 -36.86 -8.16 -33.32
CA ARG A 315 -37.91 -9.17 -33.22
C ARG A 315 -39.02 -8.98 -34.25
N GLN A 316 -39.38 -7.73 -34.54
CA GLN A 316 -40.46 -7.40 -35.46
C GLN A 316 -40.04 -7.46 -36.94
N TYR A 317 -38.81 -7.06 -37.27
CA TYR A 317 -38.38 -6.80 -38.65
C TYR A 317 -37.18 -7.64 -39.14
N SER A 318 -36.67 -8.58 -38.34
CA SER A 318 -35.49 -9.40 -38.67
C SER A 318 -35.60 -10.18 -39.99
N ALA A 319 -36.80 -10.63 -40.37
CA ALA A 319 -37.02 -11.45 -41.55
C ALA A 319 -37.19 -10.67 -42.88
N GLY A 320 -36.97 -9.35 -42.90
CA GLY A 320 -37.25 -8.55 -44.10
C GLY A 320 -36.45 -7.27 -44.28
N ILE A 321 -35.33 -7.10 -43.55
CA ILE A 321 -34.42 -5.95 -43.66
C ILE A 321 -32.99 -6.49 -43.54
N ALA A 322 -32.17 -6.32 -44.58
CA ALA A 322 -30.78 -6.85 -44.63
C ALA A 322 -29.89 -6.32 -43.48
N ILE A 323 -30.13 -5.09 -43.03
CA ILE A 323 -29.39 -4.50 -41.91
C ILE A 323 -29.77 -5.19 -40.59
N ALA A 324 -31.04 -5.55 -40.41
CA ALA A 324 -31.51 -6.26 -39.21
C ALA A 324 -30.87 -7.66 -39.10
N SER A 325 -30.75 -8.40 -40.22
CA SER A 325 -30.10 -9.71 -40.22
C SER A 325 -28.59 -9.64 -39.94
N LEU A 326 -27.91 -8.54 -40.33
CA LEU A 326 -26.50 -8.32 -40.05
C LEU A 326 -26.22 -8.06 -38.55
N ILE A 327 -27.11 -7.37 -37.85
CA ILE A 327 -26.91 -6.97 -36.43
C ILE A 327 -27.36 -8.05 -35.46
N GLN A 328 -28.33 -8.89 -35.86
CA GLN A 328 -28.88 -9.98 -35.05
C GLN A 328 -27.83 -10.85 -34.31
N PRO A 329 -26.73 -11.30 -34.93
CA PRO A 329 -25.73 -12.13 -34.22
C PRO A 329 -24.99 -11.38 -33.11
N VAL A 330 -24.81 -10.07 -33.23
CA VAL A 330 -24.04 -9.25 -32.27
C VAL A 330 -24.94 -8.65 -31.18
N TYR A 331 -26.26 -8.59 -31.41
CA TYR A 331 -27.24 -8.03 -30.48
C TYR A 331 -27.11 -8.57 -29.04
N GLY A 332 -26.93 -9.89 -28.87
CA GLY A 332 -26.79 -10.50 -27.55
C GLY A 332 -25.60 -9.93 -26.76
N VAL A 333 -24.47 -9.71 -27.44
CA VAL A 333 -23.26 -9.12 -26.83
C VAL A 333 -23.52 -7.67 -26.43
N LEU A 334 -24.17 -6.88 -27.30
CA LEU A 334 -24.51 -5.47 -27.02
C LEU A 334 -25.45 -5.36 -25.82
N LEU A 335 -26.45 -6.22 -25.72
CA LEU A 335 -27.39 -6.25 -24.60
C LEU A 335 -26.70 -6.65 -23.28
N ILE A 336 -25.89 -7.71 -23.29
CA ILE A 336 -25.14 -8.15 -22.11
C ILE A 336 -24.21 -7.03 -21.65
N TYR A 337 -23.49 -6.39 -22.57
CA TYR A 337 -22.61 -5.27 -22.26
C TYR A 337 -23.38 -4.09 -21.65
N ALA A 338 -24.52 -3.71 -22.23
CA ALA A 338 -25.35 -2.61 -21.72
C ALA A 338 -25.86 -2.89 -20.30
N ILE A 339 -26.34 -4.11 -20.03
CA ILE A 339 -26.79 -4.53 -18.70
C ILE A 339 -25.62 -4.54 -17.72
N ALA A 340 -24.50 -5.16 -18.08
CA ALA A 340 -23.32 -5.28 -17.23
C ALA A 340 -22.77 -3.90 -16.82
N PHE A 341 -22.80 -2.94 -17.75
CA PHE A 341 -22.31 -1.57 -17.51
C PHE A 341 -23.01 -0.87 -16.33
N LEU A 342 -24.28 -1.18 -16.04
CA LEU A 342 -24.99 -0.66 -14.87
C LEU A 342 -25.09 -1.66 -13.71
N ALA A 343 -25.16 -2.96 -14.00
CA ALA A 343 -25.27 -3.99 -12.99
C ALA A 343 -24.00 -4.13 -12.13
N ILE A 344 -22.81 -4.06 -12.75
CA ILE A 344 -21.52 -4.14 -12.06
C ILE A 344 -21.35 -3.00 -11.03
N PRO A 345 -21.49 -1.71 -11.39
CA PRO A 345 -21.34 -0.63 -10.41
C PRO A 345 -22.43 -0.67 -9.33
N LEU A 346 -23.65 -1.12 -9.66
CA LEU A 346 -24.71 -1.30 -8.68
C LEU A 346 -24.35 -2.38 -7.63
N GLY A 347 -23.89 -3.54 -8.08
CA GLY A 347 -23.41 -4.60 -7.19
C GLY A 347 -22.22 -4.14 -6.34
N ARG A 348 -21.26 -3.43 -6.97
CA ARG A 348 -20.11 -2.84 -6.28
C ARG A 348 -20.54 -1.85 -5.21
N TYR A 349 -21.52 -1.00 -5.48
CA TYR A 349 -22.04 -0.02 -4.52
C TYR A 349 -22.46 -0.71 -3.21
N PHE A 350 -23.29 -1.75 -3.28
CA PHE A 350 -23.72 -2.49 -2.08
C PHE A 350 -22.56 -3.19 -1.36
N TRP A 351 -21.65 -3.80 -2.12
CA TRP A 351 -20.46 -4.44 -1.53
C TRP A 351 -19.56 -3.43 -0.81
N LEU A 352 -19.36 -2.23 -1.38
CA LEU A 352 -18.59 -1.16 -0.75
C LEU A 352 -19.24 -0.64 0.52
N GLN A 353 -20.58 -0.50 0.54
CA GLN A 353 -21.31 -0.12 1.75
C GLN A 353 -21.07 -1.14 2.87
N TRP A 354 -21.24 -2.42 2.58
CA TRP A 354 -20.98 -3.49 3.54
C TRP A 354 -19.52 -3.49 4.03
N ARG A 355 -18.55 -3.35 3.13
CA ARG A 355 -17.12 -3.30 3.49
C ARG A 355 -16.78 -2.09 4.36
N ASN A 356 -17.33 -0.92 4.03
CA ASN A 356 -17.10 0.31 4.76
C ASN A 356 -17.68 0.27 6.18
N GLN A 357 -18.81 -0.41 6.40
CA GLN A 357 -19.32 -0.62 7.77
C GLN A 357 -18.32 -1.37 8.66
N GLY A 358 -17.62 -2.37 8.10
CA GLY A 358 -16.55 -3.07 8.80
C GLY A 358 -15.36 -2.17 9.13
N ILE A 359 -14.96 -1.30 8.19
CA ILE A 359 -13.90 -0.30 8.39
C ILE A 359 -14.28 0.68 9.49
N ASP A 360 -15.52 1.18 9.47
CA ASP A 360 -16.03 2.13 10.46
C ASP A 360 -16.04 1.53 11.86
N SER A 361 -16.51 0.29 12.00
CA SER A 361 -16.50 -0.41 13.28
C SER A 361 -15.08 -0.58 13.82
N ARG A 362 -14.10 -0.94 12.97
CA ARG A 362 -12.69 -1.05 13.39
C ARG A 362 -12.11 0.29 13.81
N ASN A 363 -12.34 1.34 13.02
CA ASN A 363 -11.86 2.69 13.35
C ASN A 363 -12.48 3.22 14.65
N GLN A 364 -13.78 3.01 14.87
CA GLN A 364 -14.44 3.38 16.13
C GLN A 364 -13.82 2.68 17.34
N LYS A 365 -13.52 1.37 17.24
CA LYS A 365 -12.84 0.64 18.32
C LYS A 365 -11.43 1.17 18.59
N ARG A 366 -10.68 1.52 17.55
CA ARG A 366 -9.33 2.10 17.68
C ARG A 366 -9.37 3.50 18.27
N GLN A 367 -10.32 4.32 17.83
CA GLN A 367 -10.55 5.66 18.36
C GLN A 367 -10.92 5.62 19.85
N ALA A 368 -11.85 4.75 20.26
CA ALA A 368 -12.23 4.61 21.67
C ALA A 368 -11.04 4.25 22.57
N LYS A 369 -10.11 3.42 22.09
CA LYS A 369 -8.86 3.11 22.81
C LYS A 369 -7.93 4.32 22.90
N ALA A 370 -7.79 5.07 21.79
CA ALA A 370 -6.98 6.27 21.80
C ALA A 370 -7.54 7.34 22.76
N GLU A 371 -8.86 7.49 22.80
CA GLU A 371 -9.54 8.38 23.75
C GLU A 371 -9.32 7.93 25.20
N TRP A 372 -9.37 6.63 25.49
CA TRP A 372 -9.07 6.09 26.82
C TRP A 372 -7.65 6.43 27.29
N LEU A 373 -6.67 6.48 26.38
CA LEU A 373 -5.28 6.86 26.71
C LEU A 373 -5.12 8.33 27.11
N THR A 374 -6.03 9.22 26.69
CA THR A 374 -5.94 10.66 27.01
C THR A 374 -6.27 11.00 28.46
N LEU A 375 -7.04 10.15 29.13
CA LEU A 375 -7.48 10.34 30.53
C LEU A 375 -7.05 9.12 31.38
N PRO A 376 -5.75 9.01 31.69
CA PRO A 376 -5.20 7.81 32.30
C PRO A 376 -5.65 7.68 33.78
N ASN A 377 -6.28 6.54 34.08
CA ASN A 377 -6.56 6.10 35.45
C ASN A 377 -5.25 6.09 36.27
N PRO A 378 -5.27 6.45 37.57
CA PRO A 378 -4.13 6.31 38.48
C PRO A 378 -3.28 5.03 38.29
N LYS A 379 -3.90 3.85 38.12
CA LYS A 379 -3.17 2.59 37.88
C LYS A 379 -2.34 2.66 36.60
N PHE A 380 -2.94 3.12 35.51
CA PHE A 380 -2.26 3.24 34.23
C PHE A 380 -1.15 4.30 34.26
N ARG A 381 -1.31 5.40 35.02
CA ARG A 381 -0.23 6.38 35.23
C ARG A 381 0.99 5.78 35.91
N GLN A 382 0.79 4.94 36.93
CA GLN A 382 1.91 4.24 37.59
C GLN A 382 2.63 3.29 36.61
N LYS A 383 1.86 2.56 35.79
CA LYS A 383 2.41 1.68 34.74
C LYS A 383 3.26 2.48 33.73
N LEU A 384 2.82 3.68 33.35
CA LEU A 384 3.58 4.56 32.46
C LEU A 384 4.86 5.09 33.12
N GLN A 385 4.82 5.48 34.40
CA GLN A 385 6.02 5.89 35.13
C GLN A 385 7.05 4.76 35.21
N PHE A 386 6.59 3.53 35.47
CA PHE A 386 7.47 2.37 35.45
C PHE A 386 8.07 2.12 34.06
N ALA A 387 7.34 2.37 32.97
CA ALA A 387 7.90 2.29 31.62
C ALA A 387 8.98 3.37 31.40
N GLU A 388 8.80 4.59 31.93
CA GLU A 388 9.80 5.66 31.84
C GLU A 388 11.13 5.30 32.51
N ASP A 389 11.13 4.48 33.58
CA ASP A 389 12.36 4.01 34.23
C ASP A 389 13.22 3.12 33.31
N PHE A 390 12.61 2.47 32.31
CA PHE A 390 13.29 1.65 31.30
C PHE A 390 13.53 2.41 30.00
N ALA A 391 13.02 3.64 29.89
CA ALA A 391 13.19 4.46 28.70
C ALA A 391 14.62 5.00 28.62
N ALA A 392 15.30 4.74 27.51
CA ALA A 392 16.65 5.20 27.25
C ALA A 392 16.84 5.66 25.81
N GLU A 393 17.76 6.61 25.62
CA GLU A 393 18.25 7.03 24.30
C GLU A 393 19.76 6.99 24.30
N LYS A 394 20.33 6.03 23.55
CA LYS A 394 21.75 5.96 23.26
C LYS A 394 22.00 6.47 21.86
N VAL A 395 22.60 7.65 21.74
CA VAL A 395 23.04 8.20 20.45
C VAL A 395 24.49 7.78 20.25
N ILE A 396 24.77 7.03 19.19
CA ILE A 396 26.15 6.62 18.87
C ILE A 396 26.92 7.84 18.36
N THR A 397 27.88 8.31 19.13
CA THR A 397 28.80 9.37 18.71
C THR A 397 30.14 8.80 18.28
N ALA A 398 30.97 9.60 17.61
CA ALA A 398 32.32 9.18 17.22
C ALA A 398 33.19 8.74 18.41
N ALA A 399 32.89 9.23 19.61
CA ALA A 399 33.59 8.85 20.83
C ALA A 399 33.18 7.46 21.36
N ASP A 400 32.04 6.91 20.96
CA ASP A 400 31.55 5.60 21.42
C ASP A 400 32.00 4.45 20.52
N ILE A 401 32.66 4.77 19.40
CA ILE A 401 33.10 3.79 18.40
C ILE A 401 34.44 3.18 18.85
N THR A 402 34.44 1.86 18.96
CA THR A 402 35.62 1.05 19.34
C THR A 402 36.27 0.46 18.09
N TYR A 403 35.46 -0.04 17.16
CA TYR A 403 35.97 -0.74 15.98
C TYR A 403 35.31 -0.23 14.71
N ARG A 404 36.12 -0.01 13.67
CA ARG A 404 35.74 0.45 12.34
C ARG A 404 36.28 -0.51 11.30
N THR A 405 35.41 -1.00 10.40
CA THR A 405 35.86 -1.92 9.32
C THR A 405 36.58 -1.22 8.16
N ASP A 406 36.54 0.10 8.08
CA ASP A 406 37.24 0.92 7.07
C ASP A 406 38.71 1.23 7.43
N GLU A 407 39.13 0.98 8.67
CA GLU A 407 40.48 1.26 9.15
C GLU A 407 41.23 -0.01 9.55
N ASP A 408 42.57 0.03 9.50
CA ASP A 408 43.41 -1.09 9.93
C ASP A 408 43.45 -1.21 11.47
N LEU A 409 43.49 -2.45 11.98
CA LEU A 409 43.45 -2.76 13.41
C LEU A 409 44.55 -2.04 14.20
N LEU A 410 45.79 -2.08 13.70
CA LEU A 410 46.95 -1.48 14.36
C LEU A 410 46.84 0.05 14.46
N THR A 411 46.23 0.68 13.46
CA THR A 411 46.02 2.12 13.44
C THR A 411 44.94 2.52 14.45
N GLN A 412 43.88 1.72 14.56
CA GLN A 412 42.80 1.95 15.51
C GLN A 412 43.25 1.74 16.97
N GLU A 413 43.99 0.67 17.26
CA GLU A 413 44.55 0.40 18.59
C GLU A 413 45.50 1.53 19.02
N ALA A 414 46.32 2.05 18.10
CA ALA A 414 47.19 3.18 18.37
C ALA A 414 46.43 4.48 18.68
N LEU A 415 45.27 4.71 18.04
CA LEU A 415 44.41 5.87 18.29
C LEU A 415 43.58 5.73 19.59
N GLN A 416 43.42 4.51 20.10
CA GLN A 416 42.60 4.20 21.28
C GLN A 416 43.41 3.74 22.49
N SER A 417 44.75 3.82 22.45
CA SER A 417 45.65 3.35 23.52
C SER A 417 45.23 3.85 24.91
N ASP A 418 44.89 5.13 25.01
CA ASP A 418 44.55 5.76 26.29
C ASP A 418 43.26 5.19 26.90
N LYS A 419 42.29 4.80 26.07
CA LYS A 419 41.04 4.17 26.51
C LYS A 419 41.26 2.72 26.92
N ILE A 420 42.08 2.00 26.15
CA ILE A 420 42.45 0.61 26.44
C ILE A 420 43.16 0.56 27.80
N ASP A 421 44.10 1.47 28.05
CA ASP A 421 44.82 1.58 29.31
C ASP A 421 43.89 1.88 30.50
N GLN A 422 42.89 2.75 30.33
CA GLN A 422 41.88 3.04 31.35
C GLN A 422 40.97 1.83 31.66
N GLU A 423 40.55 1.08 30.64
CA GLU A 423 39.75 -0.14 30.83
C GLU A 423 40.57 -1.22 31.55
N TRP A 424 41.85 -1.36 31.23
CA TRP A 424 42.76 -2.25 31.95
C TRP A 424 42.91 -1.86 33.41
N GLN A 425 43.08 -0.57 33.72
CA GLN A 425 43.12 -0.09 35.11
C GLN A 425 41.83 -0.41 35.85
N ARG A 426 40.66 -0.17 35.24
CA ARG A 426 39.35 -0.46 35.84
C ARG A 426 39.17 -1.95 36.13
N ARG A 427 39.61 -2.82 35.22
CA ARG A 427 39.58 -4.28 35.41
C ARG A 427 40.49 -4.72 36.54
N LEU A 428 41.68 -4.15 36.64
CA LEU A 428 42.63 -4.45 37.72
C LEU A 428 42.09 -4.01 39.08
N GLU A 429 41.43 -2.85 39.17
CA GLU A 429 40.81 -2.35 40.40
C GLU A 429 39.53 -3.12 40.79
N SER A 430 38.75 -3.63 39.83
CA SER A 430 37.56 -4.45 40.14
C SER A 430 37.89 -5.88 40.63
N HIS A 431 39.12 -6.34 40.40
CA HIS A 431 39.60 -7.66 40.79
C HIS A 431 40.53 -7.64 42.02
N SER A 432 40.76 -6.45 42.61
CA SER A 432 41.41 -6.24 43.91
C SER A 432 40.39 -5.95 44.98
#